data_AF-A0A963BPT9-F1
#
_entry.id   AF-A0A963BPT9-F1
#
_cell.length_a   1.000
_cell.length_b   1.000
_cell.length_c   1.000
_cell.angle_alpha   90.00
_cell.angle_beta   90.00
_cell.angle_gamma   90.00
#
_symmetry.space_group_name_H-M   'P 1'
#
loop_
_entity.id
_entity.type
_entity.pdbx_description
1 polymer ?
#
loop_
_entity_poly.entity_id
_entity_poly.type
_entity_poly.pdbx_seq_one_letter_code
_entity_poly.pdbx_strand_id
1 'polypeptide(L)'
;MKNVIKWICWFFAFGCSISVQAAIVQGNDPNQAAGDDGFNLTIDTNTGLRWLDLTLTNGRSFNDVSSNFAVGGDYEGYRHATRDEILSFWSNAGINYTANYIHQPDNSMAISSLMEKLGLTLDLTYDGGLGIYKGAGGWFDDTAYRPGATSPSRVFLQYRVEGPSGQPFCPDNPECIGAFLFQETVFSFDTTQFVTGNMLVGTAVPVPAAFWLFGSAVLGLIGVTRRKAPS
;
A
#
# COMPACT_ATOMS: atom_id res chain seq x y z
N MET A 1 55.81 30.51 33.07
CA MET A 1 54.50 30.55 33.73
C MET A 1 53.44 30.74 32.66
N LYS A 2 52.55 29.74 32.50
CA LYS A 2 51.18 29.79 31.93
C LYS A 2 51.04 30.27 30.46
N ASN A 3 50.29 29.70 29.52
CA ASN A 3 49.49 28.49 29.34
C ASN A 3 49.09 28.50 27.84
N VAL A 4 49.37 27.40 27.14
CA VAL A 4 48.44 26.62 26.28
C VAL A 4 47.28 27.39 25.62
N ILE A 5 47.13 27.26 24.29
CA ILE A 5 45.92 26.74 23.61
C ILE A 5 46.19 26.59 22.09
N LYS A 6 46.26 25.33 21.65
CA LYS A 6 46.06 24.86 20.27
C LYS A 6 44.56 24.59 20.08
N TRP A 7 43.95 25.08 19.00
CA TRP A 7 42.76 24.50 18.35
C TRP A 7 42.82 24.98 16.89
N ILE A 8 43.24 24.20 15.87
CA ILE A 8 42.64 22.98 15.32
C ILE A 8 41.14 23.16 15.10
N CYS A 9 40.78 23.88 14.03
CA CYS A 9 39.47 23.79 13.41
C CYS A 9 39.42 22.49 12.60
N TRP A 10 38.98 21.41 13.23
CA TRP A 10 38.41 20.28 12.50
C TRP A 10 37.15 20.77 11.80
N PHE A 11 37.13 20.67 10.47
CA PHE A 11 35.91 20.67 9.69
C PHE A 11 35.10 19.43 10.09
N PHE A 12 34.21 19.58 11.06
CA PHE A 12 33.10 18.65 11.24
C PHE A 12 32.20 18.81 10.02
N ALA A 13 32.28 17.87 9.08
CA ALA A 13 31.21 17.63 8.14
C ALA A 13 29.99 17.21 8.96
N PHE A 14 29.13 18.17 9.26
CA PHE A 14 27.83 17.94 9.85
C PHE A 14 27.01 17.20 8.78
N GLY A 15 27.08 15.87 8.80
CA GLY A 15 26.19 15.03 8.04
C GLY A 15 24.77 15.32 8.51
N CYS A 16 24.07 16.16 7.74
CA CYS A 16 22.63 16.29 7.86
C CYS A 16 22.04 14.94 7.44
N SER A 17 21.91 14.03 8.40
CA SER A 17 21.08 12.85 8.25
C SER A 17 19.65 13.34 8.19
N ILE A 18 19.19 13.70 6.98
CA ILE A 18 17.77 13.77 6.68
C ILE A 18 17.23 12.35 6.95
N SER A 19 16.54 12.18 8.08
CA SER A 19 15.69 11.02 8.26
C SER A 19 14.63 11.08 7.16
N VAL A 20 14.82 10.30 6.10
CA VAL A 20 13.76 10.05 5.14
C VAL A 20 12.66 9.34 5.93
N GLN A 21 11.61 10.08 6.27
CA GLN A 21 10.39 9.47 6.80
C GLN A 21 9.81 8.67 5.63
N ALA A 22 9.98 7.37 5.66
CA ALA A 22 9.36 6.43 4.74
C ALA A 22 7.82 6.52 4.92
N ALA A 23 7.09 6.89 3.85
CA ALA A 23 5.79 7.59 3.96
C ALA A 23 4.66 7.06 3.08
N ILE A 24 4.78 5.87 2.46
CA ILE A 24 3.87 5.40 1.39
C ILE A 24 4.07 6.17 0.08
N VAL A 25 4.53 5.48 -0.96
CA VAL A 25 4.86 6.09 -2.26
C VAL A 25 4.22 5.33 -3.41
N GLN A 26 4.03 5.97 -4.56
CA GLN A 26 3.57 5.28 -5.77
C GLN A 26 4.75 4.71 -6.55
N GLY A 27 4.49 3.65 -7.32
CA GLY A 27 5.47 3.03 -8.19
C GLY A 27 4.80 2.20 -9.28
N ASN A 28 5.63 1.50 -10.05
CA ASN A 28 5.17 0.62 -11.11
C ASN A 28 5.84 -0.76 -11.05
N ASP A 29 5.06 -1.80 -11.29
CA ASP A 29 5.52 -3.12 -11.68
C ASP A 29 5.46 -3.23 -13.21
N PRO A 30 6.59 -3.47 -13.90
CA PRO A 30 6.60 -3.61 -15.35
C PRO A 30 5.83 -4.84 -15.86
N ASN A 31 5.52 -5.80 -14.98
CA ASN A 31 4.75 -6.99 -15.33
C ASN A 31 3.24 -6.82 -15.11
N GLN A 32 2.80 -5.64 -14.67
CA GLN A 32 1.39 -5.35 -14.41
C GLN A 32 0.91 -4.24 -15.36
N ALA A 33 -0.38 -4.26 -15.69
CA ALA A 33 -1.00 -3.16 -16.43
C ALA A 33 -0.89 -1.85 -15.62
N ALA A 34 -0.87 -0.70 -16.30
CA ALA A 34 -0.96 0.58 -15.61
C ALA A 34 -2.36 0.75 -15.01
N GLY A 35 -2.45 1.30 -13.79
CA GLY A 35 -3.72 1.73 -13.21
C GLY A 35 -4.20 3.05 -13.83
N ASP A 36 -5.37 3.49 -13.38
CA ASP A 36 -6.09 4.65 -13.96
C ASP A 36 -5.30 5.97 -13.86
N ASP A 37 -4.39 6.08 -12.89
CA ASP A 37 -3.55 7.26 -12.67
C ASP A 37 -2.12 7.13 -13.24
N GLY A 38 -1.85 6.03 -13.96
CA GLY A 38 -0.54 5.72 -14.55
C GLY A 38 0.44 5.03 -13.59
N PHE A 39 0.06 4.83 -12.33
CA PHE A 39 0.74 3.95 -11.39
C PHE A 39 -0.03 2.64 -11.23
N ASN A 40 0.64 1.56 -10.87
CA ASN A 40 -0.01 0.29 -10.55
C ASN A 40 0.40 -0.28 -9.20
N LEU A 41 1.22 0.45 -8.45
CA LEU A 41 1.63 0.08 -7.10
C LEU A 41 1.58 1.24 -6.12
N THR A 42 1.16 0.89 -4.90
CA THR A 42 1.46 1.63 -3.68
C THR A 42 2.52 0.89 -2.88
N ILE A 43 3.65 1.51 -2.61
CA ILE A 43 4.79 0.91 -1.92
C ILE A 43 4.82 1.40 -0.48
N ASP A 44 4.69 0.47 0.47
CA ASP A 44 4.96 0.72 1.87
C ASP A 44 6.46 0.55 2.13
N THR A 45 7.17 1.66 2.19
CA THR A 45 8.62 1.70 2.42
C THR A 45 9.04 1.26 3.82
N ASN A 46 8.11 1.18 4.79
CA ASN A 46 8.42 0.69 6.14
C ASN A 46 8.48 -0.84 6.19
N THR A 47 7.60 -1.51 5.43
CA THR A 47 7.51 -2.98 5.39
C THR A 47 8.19 -3.59 4.17
N GLY A 48 8.42 -2.79 3.12
CA GLY A 48 8.91 -3.26 1.82
C GLY A 48 7.83 -3.95 0.97
N LEU A 49 6.57 -3.89 1.40
CA LEU A 49 5.44 -4.47 0.68
C LEU A 49 5.00 -3.54 -0.47
N ARG A 50 4.67 -4.17 -1.60
CA ARG A 50 4.15 -3.53 -2.81
C ARG A 50 2.67 -3.92 -2.95
N TRP A 51 1.79 -2.96 -2.81
CA TRP A 51 0.34 -3.12 -2.88
C TRP A 51 -0.12 -2.85 -4.31
N LEU A 52 -0.75 -3.85 -4.95
CA LEU A 52 -1.31 -3.68 -6.30
C LEU A 52 -2.48 -2.70 -6.27
N ASP A 53 -2.56 -1.83 -7.28
CA ASP A 53 -3.69 -0.94 -7.48
C ASP A 53 -5.00 -1.75 -7.57
N LEU A 54 -6.00 -1.34 -6.80
CA LEU A 54 -7.27 -2.05 -6.66
C LEU A 54 -8.10 -2.04 -7.93
N THR A 55 -7.93 -1.03 -8.79
CA THR A 55 -8.65 -0.94 -10.07
C THR A 55 -8.31 -2.11 -10.98
N LEU A 56 -7.09 -2.66 -10.89
CA LEU A 56 -6.60 -3.79 -11.69
C LEU A 56 -7.25 -5.14 -11.33
N THR A 57 -7.93 -5.21 -10.19
CA THR A 57 -8.61 -6.41 -9.71
C THR A 57 -10.10 -6.16 -9.47
N ASN A 58 -10.61 -4.98 -9.82
CA ASN A 58 -12.00 -4.61 -9.58
C ASN A 58 -12.95 -5.51 -10.36
N GLY A 59 -14.04 -5.96 -9.72
CA GLY A 59 -15.00 -6.87 -10.33
C GLY A 59 -14.55 -8.34 -10.39
N ARG A 60 -13.33 -8.68 -9.93
CA ARG A 60 -12.83 -10.06 -9.88
C ARG A 60 -13.15 -10.67 -8.50
N SER A 61 -13.50 -11.97 -8.46
CA SER A 61 -13.76 -12.67 -7.20
C SER A 61 -12.47 -13.03 -6.47
N PHE A 62 -12.55 -13.33 -5.18
CA PHE A 62 -11.40 -13.73 -4.38
C PHE A 62 -10.72 -14.99 -4.94
N ASN A 63 -11.52 -16.01 -5.29
CA ASN A 63 -11.01 -17.27 -5.85
C ASN A 63 -10.43 -17.13 -7.25
N ASP A 64 -11.07 -16.33 -8.12
CA ASP A 64 -10.54 -16.05 -9.45
C ASP A 64 -9.15 -15.41 -9.35
N VAL A 65 -8.99 -14.37 -8.55
CA VAL A 65 -7.69 -13.74 -8.31
C VAL A 65 -6.69 -14.71 -7.68
N SER A 66 -7.13 -15.51 -6.70
CA SER A 66 -6.27 -16.52 -6.05
C SER A 66 -5.70 -17.55 -7.02
N SER A 67 -6.47 -17.92 -8.05
CA SER A 67 -6.04 -18.88 -9.06
C SER A 67 -4.96 -18.36 -10.01
N ASN A 68 -4.71 -17.05 -10.00
CA ASN A 68 -3.80 -16.35 -10.91
C ASN A 68 -2.45 -15.93 -10.28
N PHE A 69 -2.13 -16.42 -9.06
CA PHE A 69 -0.85 -16.12 -8.40
C PHE A 69 0.33 -16.97 -8.88
N ALA A 70 0.04 -18.10 -9.54
CA ALA A 70 1.07 -18.99 -10.05
C ALA A 70 1.85 -18.37 -11.22
N VAL A 71 3.00 -18.97 -11.55
CA VAL A 71 3.83 -18.54 -12.68
C VAL A 71 3.02 -18.52 -13.97
N GLY A 72 3.08 -17.40 -14.69
CA GLY A 72 2.32 -17.13 -15.92
C GLY A 72 0.88 -16.67 -15.71
N GLY A 73 0.43 -16.51 -14.46
CA GLY A 73 -0.87 -15.92 -14.13
C GLY A 73 -0.83 -14.39 -14.08
N ASP A 74 -2.00 -13.75 -14.16
CA ASP A 74 -2.15 -12.29 -14.17
C ASP A 74 -1.47 -11.60 -12.98
N TYR A 75 -1.42 -12.28 -11.83
CA TYR A 75 -0.96 -11.74 -10.55
C TYR A 75 0.22 -12.55 -10.01
N GLU A 76 1.08 -13.08 -10.89
CA GLU A 76 2.30 -13.77 -10.51
C GLU A 76 3.14 -12.93 -9.52
N GLY A 77 3.56 -13.57 -8.42
CA GLY A 77 4.38 -12.91 -7.40
C GLY A 77 3.60 -12.09 -6.37
N TYR A 78 2.28 -12.04 -6.49
CA TYR A 78 1.38 -11.45 -5.49
C TYR A 78 0.67 -12.54 -4.69
N ARG A 79 0.08 -12.12 -3.57
CA ARG A 79 -0.92 -12.86 -2.81
C ARG A 79 -1.91 -11.89 -2.19
N HIS A 80 -3.05 -12.38 -1.68
CA HIS A 80 -3.89 -11.56 -0.82
C HIS A 80 -3.13 -11.10 0.42
N ALA A 81 -3.36 -9.84 0.78
CA ALA A 81 -2.87 -9.25 2.02
C ALA A 81 -3.58 -9.89 3.21
N THR A 82 -2.83 -10.07 4.29
CA THR A 82 -3.39 -10.49 5.56
C THR A 82 -3.99 -9.31 6.31
N ARG A 83 -4.84 -9.59 7.31
CA ARG A 83 -5.36 -8.56 8.24
C ARG A 83 -4.25 -7.70 8.83
N ASP A 84 -3.21 -8.34 9.37
CA ASP A 84 -2.14 -7.63 10.09
C ASP A 84 -1.34 -6.71 9.15
N GLU A 85 -1.15 -7.12 7.89
CA GLU A 85 -0.52 -6.28 6.87
C GLU A 85 -1.36 -5.07 6.52
N ILE A 86 -2.69 -5.21 6.41
CA ILE A 86 -3.60 -4.07 6.18
C ILE A 86 -3.54 -3.09 7.34
N LEU A 87 -3.60 -3.59 8.58
CA LEU A 87 -3.53 -2.74 9.77
C LEU A 87 -2.17 -2.04 9.88
N SER A 88 -1.08 -2.75 9.59
CA SER A 88 0.26 -2.15 9.53
C SER A 88 0.34 -1.08 8.44
N PHE A 89 -0.21 -1.35 7.26
CA PHE A 89 -0.19 -0.43 6.14
C PHE A 89 -0.98 0.85 6.42
N TRP A 90 -2.16 0.73 7.04
CA TRP A 90 -2.94 1.87 7.51
C TRP A 90 -2.20 2.68 8.58
N SER A 91 -1.60 2.02 9.56
CA SER A 91 -0.77 2.68 10.57
C SER A 91 0.40 3.44 9.92
N ASN A 92 1.08 2.82 8.95
CA ASN A 92 2.19 3.43 8.20
C ASN A 92 1.73 4.61 7.33
N ALA A 93 0.48 4.60 6.86
CA ALA A 93 -0.15 5.71 6.15
C ALA A 93 -0.63 6.83 7.09
N GLY A 94 -0.48 6.68 8.41
CA GLY A 94 -0.93 7.66 9.41
C GLY A 94 -2.40 7.53 9.81
N ILE A 95 -3.05 6.40 9.47
CA ILE A 95 -4.43 6.13 9.87
C ILE A 95 -4.41 5.45 11.24
N ASN A 96 -4.91 6.15 12.27
CA ASN A 96 -5.13 5.56 13.57
C ASN A 96 -6.43 4.75 13.56
N TYR A 97 -6.35 3.48 13.17
CA TYR A 97 -7.52 2.62 13.08
C TYR A 97 -8.02 2.19 14.46
N THR A 98 -9.28 2.52 14.73
CA THR A 98 -10.01 2.01 15.89
C THR A 98 -11.17 1.15 15.40
N ALA A 99 -11.27 -0.08 15.94
CA ALA A 99 -12.36 -0.96 15.60
C ALA A 99 -13.71 -0.32 15.94
N ASN A 100 -14.68 -0.42 15.03
CA ASN A 100 -16.06 0.07 15.16
C ASN A 100 -16.28 1.58 15.02
N TYR A 101 -15.27 2.37 14.62
CA TYR A 101 -15.45 3.81 14.39
C TYR A 101 -15.44 4.14 12.90
N ILE A 102 -16.62 4.40 12.34
CA ILE A 102 -16.83 4.60 10.89
C ILE A 102 -16.57 6.06 10.47
N HIS A 103 -16.60 7.01 11.42
CA HIS A 103 -16.35 8.41 11.15
C HIS A 103 -15.06 8.88 11.83
N GLN A 104 -13.93 8.88 11.12
CA GLN A 104 -12.61 9.22 11.65
C GLN A 104 -12.11 10.55 11.02
N PRO A 105 -12.62 11.72 11.44
CA PRO A 105 -12.24 13.00 10.83
C PRO A 105 -10.75 13.33 10.98
N ASP A 106 -10.14 12.90 12.09
CA ASP A 106 -8.70 13.07 12.33
C ASP A 106 -7.83 12.30 11.32
N ASN A 107 -8.36 11.21 10.75
CA ASN A 107 -7.67 10.41 9.73
C ASN A 107 -7.98 10.91 8.30
N SER A 108 -8.74 12.00 8.13
CA SER A 108 -9.30 12.40 6.82
C SER A 108 -8.22 12.56 5.74
N MET A 109 -7.16 13.32 6.02
CA MET A 109 -6.05 13.52 5.08
C MET A 109 -5.31 12.20 4.76
N ALA A 110 -5.09 11.36 5.77
CA ALA A 110 -4.41 10.08 5.61
C ALA A 110 -5.24 9.10 4.76
N ILE A 111 -6.55 9.03 5.02
CA ILE A 111 -7.49 8.19 4.28
C ILE A 111 -7.59 8.66 2.83
N SER A 112 -7.83 9.96 2.58
CA SER A 112 -7.91 10.50 1.22
C SER A 112 -6.61 10.29 0.44
N SER A 113 -5.47 10.58 1.07
CA SER A 113 -4.17 10.37 0.41
C SER A 113 -3.90 8.90 0.09
N LEU A 114 -4.33 7.97 0.93
CA LEU A 114 -4.14 6.54 0.68
C LEU A 114 -5.10 6.03 -0.39
N MET A 115 -6.35 6.50 -0.39
CA MET A 115 -7.35 6.17 -1.42
C MET A 115 -6.89 6.58 -2.82
N GLU A 116 -6.29 7.76 -2.96
CA GLU A 116 -5.73 8.23 -4.23
C GLU A 116 -4.62 7.32 -4.74
N LYS A 117 -3.82 6.72 -3.85
CA LYS A 117 -2.71 5.84 -4.25
C LYS A 117 -3.14 4.41 -4.57
N LEU A 118 -4.16 3.91 -3.87
CA LEU A 118 -4.66 2.54 -4.02
C LEU A 118 -5.60 2.37 -5.22
N GLY A 119 -6.15 3.46 -5.74
CA GLY A 119 -7.19 3.41 -6.76
C GLY A 119 -8.58 3.25 -6.16
N LEU A 120 -9.54 4.00 -6.69
CA LEU A 120 -10.93 3.97 -6.24
C LEU A 120 -11.68 2.82 -6.94
N THR A 121 -12.27 1.92 -6.16
CA THR A 121 -13.13 0.84 -6.68
C THR A 121 -14.60 1.12 -6.45
N LEU A 122 -14.93 1.86 -5.38
CA LEU A 122 -16.28 2.22 -5.01
C LEU A 122 -16.60 3.60 -5.58
N ASP A 123 -17.48 3.65 -6.58
CA ASP A 123 -18.15 4.87 -7.00
C ASP A 123 -19.66 4.61 -7.04
N LEU A 124 -20.30 4.73 -5.87
CA LEU A 124 -21.75 4.59 -5.76
C LEU A 124 -22.39 5.94 -5.98
N THR A 125 -22.76 6.19 -7.23
CA THR A 125 -23.63 7.32 -7.58
C THR A 125 -25.07 6.93 -7.29
N TYR A 126 -25.58 7.39 -6.14
CA TYR A 126 -26.97 7.39 -5.68
C TYR A 126 -27.82 6.15 -6.03
N ASP A 127 -27.87 5.19 -5.11
CA ASP A 127 -28.93 4.17 -5.08
C ASP A 127 -29.80 4.34 -3.83
N GLY A 128 -31.04 4.80 -4.01
CA GLY A 128 -32.14 4.51 -3.08
C GLY A 128 -32.11 5.04 -1.64
N GLY A 129 -31.18 5.92 -1.25
CA GLY A 129 -31.24 6.63 0.06
C GLY A 129 -29.99 6.53 0.96
N LEU A 130 -28.93 5.85 0.53
CA LEU A 130 -27.70 5.71 1.33
C LEU A 130 -26.73 6.91 1.17
N GLY A 131 -26.82 7.66 0.06
CA GLY A 131 -25.92 8.76 -0.29
C GLY A 131 -24.93 8.42 -1.40
N ILE A 132 -24.04 9.37 -1.72
CA ILE A 132 -22.95 9.20 -2.69
C ILE A 132 -21.68 8.80 -1.92
N TYR A 133 -21.11 7.64 -2.26
CA TYR A 133 -19.88 7.14 -1.65
C TYR A 133 -18.79 6.98 -2.69
N LYS A 134 -17.58 7.39 -2.30
CA LYS A 134 -16.35 7.11 -3.04
C LYS A 134 -15.39 6.38 -2.11
N GLY A 135 -14.71 5.36 -2.62
CA GLY A 135 -13.90 4.49 -1.78
C GLY A 135 -12.91 3.61 -2.51
N ALA A 136 -11.87 3.21 -1.79
CA ALA A 136 -10.95 2.14 -2.15
C ALA A 136 -11.33 0.92 -1.31
N GLY A 137 -11.83 -0.13 -1.94
CA GLY A 137 -12.32 -1.33 -1.26
C GLY A 137 -11.78 -2.61 -1.88
N GLY A 138 -11.40 -3.57 -1.03
CA GLY A 138 -10.81 -4.82 -1.51
C GLY A 138 -11.08 -6.02 -0.62
N TRP A 139 -11.09 -7.21 -1.24
CA TRP A 139 -11.04 -8.47 -0.51
C TRP A 139 -9.65 -8.72 0.07
N PHE A 140 -9.57 -9.39 1.22
CA PHE A 140 -8.30 -9.75 1.84
C PHE A 140 -8.38 -11.09 2.58
N ASP A 141 -7.21 -11.66 2.88
CA ASP A 141 -7.11 -12.91 3.62
C ASP A 141 -7.19 -12.66 5.13
N ASP A 142 -8.26 -13.16 5.72
CA ASP A 142 -8.57 -13.05 7.15
C ASP A 142 -8.66 -14.43 7.83
N THR A 143 -8.19 -15.48 7.14
CA THR A 143 -8.36 -16.87 7.58
C THR A 143 -7.65 -17.17 8.89
N ALA A 144 -6.55 -16.47 9.18
CA ALA A 144 -5.85 -16.59 10.47
C ALA A 144 -6.71 -16.14 11.66
N TYR A 145 -7.53 -15.10 11.48
CA TYR A 145 -8.43 -14.59 12.51
C TYR A 145 -9.78 -15.31 12.51
N ARG A 146 -10.21 -15.80 11.33
CA ARG A 146 -11.49 -16.50 11.13
C ARG A 146 -11.26 -17.91 10.56
N PRO A 147 -10.69 -18.84 11.35
CA PRO A 147 -10.51 -20.21 10.90
C PRO A 147 -11.88 -20.85 10.62
N GLY A 148 -12.11 -21.29 9.38
CA GLY A 148 -13.39 -21.86 8.94
C GLY A 148 -14.38 -20.84 8.36
N ALA A 149 -13.95 -19.62 8.05
CA ALA A 149 -14.78 -18.66 7.31
C ALA A 149 -15.24 -19.28 5.97
N THR A 150 -16.53 -19.15 5.67
CA THR A 150 -17.13 -19.59 4.40
C THR A 150 -17.11 -18.50 3.33
N SER A 151 -16.44 -17.38 3.62
CA SER A 151 -16.50 -16.15 2.85
C SER A 151 -15.25 -15.28 3.10
N PRO A 152 -14.83 -14.48 2.11
CA PRO A 152 -13.71 -13.56 2.28
C PRO A 152 -14.11 -12.35 3.14
N SER A 153 -13.13 -11.74 3.82
CA SER A 153 -13.31 -10.45 4.49
C SER A 153 -13.02 -9.31 3.52
N ARG A 154 -13.60 -8.13 3.79
CA ARG A 154 -13.38 -6.91 3.01
C ARG A 154 -12.83 -5.80 3.85
N VAL A 155 -12.08 -4.93 3.21
CA VAL A 155 -11.65 -3.66 3.76
C VAL A 155 -12.16 -2.54 2.88
N PHE A 156 -12.50 -1.41 3.49
CA PHE A 156 -12.75 -0.18 2.75
C PHE A 156 -12.14 1.02 3.44
N LEU A 157 -11.60 1.90 2.61
CA LEU A 157 -11.41 3.31 2.87
C LEU A 157 -12.47 4.04 2.08
N GLN A 158 -13.31 4.85 2.72
CA GLN A 158 -14.35 5.55 1.99
C GLN A 158 -14.60 6.93 2.58
N TYR A 159 -15.14 7.80 1.75
CA TYR A 159 -15.83 8.98 2.21
C TYR A 159 -17.19 9.13 1.52
N ARG A 160 -18.07 9.84 2.20
CA ARG A 160 -19.37 10.24 1.70
C ARG A 160 -19.28 11.65 1.15
N VAL A 161 -19.77 11.83 -0.06
CA VAL A 161 -19.85 13.12 -0.75
C VAL A 161 -21.15 13.83 -0.38
N GLU A 162 -22.28 13.10 -0.41
CA GLU A 162 -23.61 13.66 -0.16
C GLU A 162 -24.58 12.62 0.43
N GLY A 163 -25.63 13.08 1.11
CA GLY A 163 -26.83 12.32 1.41
C GLY A 163 -27.51 12.69 2.74
N PRO A 164 -28.62 12.01 3.10
CA PRO A 164 -29.37 12.31 4.33
C PRO A 164 -28.56 12.05 5.61
N SER A 165 -28.71 12.90 6.63
CA SER A 165 -28.24 12.58 7.99
C SER A 165 -29.00 11.36 8.55
N GLY A 166 -28.43 10.70 9.56
CA GLY A 166 -29.04 9.56 10.25
C GLY A 166 -28.78 8.19 9.63
N GLN A 167 -27.81 8.08 8.70
CA GLN A 167 -27.44 6.80 8.12
C GLN A 167 -26.61 5.95 9.11
N PRO A 168 -26.69 4.60 9.07
CA PRO A 168 -25.99 3.73 10.02
C PRO A 168 -24.48 3.96 10.06
N PHE A 169 -23.90 4.33 8.92
CA PHE A 169 -22.48 4.57 8.76
C PHE A 169 -22.08 6.01 9.14
N CYS A 170 -23.01 6.97 9.05
CA CYS A 170 -22.75 8.40 9.23
C CYS A 170 -24.00 9.10 9.80
N PRO A 171 -24.31 8.89 11.09
CA PRO A 171 -25.58 9.33 11.66
C PRO A 171 -25.67 10.86 11.79
N ASP A 172 -24.57 11.55 12.08
CA ASP A 172 -24.63 12.96 12.47
C ASP A 172 -23.94 13.92 11.49
N ASN A 173 -23.29 13.41 10.42
CA ASN A 173 -22.49 14.23 9.52
C ASN A 173 -22.80 13.94 8.03
N PRO A 174 -23.16 14.97 7.22
CA PRO A 174 -23.30 14.82 5.77
C PRO A 174 -21.97 14.42 5.08
N GLU A 175 -20.82 14.78 5.66
CA GLU A 175 -19.49 14.41 5.19
C GLU A 175 -18.84 13.46 6.20
N CYS A 176 -18.61 12.21 5.81
CA CYS A 176 -17.97 11.24 6.68
C CYS A 176 -16.88 10.50 5.92
N ILE A 177 -15.76 10.26 6.61
CA ILE A 177 -14.61 9.55 6.08
C ILE A 177 -14.17 8.52 7.11
N GLY A 178 -13.78 7.33 6.66
CA GLY A 178 -13.42 6.25 7.58
C GLY A 178 -12.75 5.06 6.91
N ALA A 179 -12.09 4.29 7.75
CA ALA A 179 -11.48 3.01 7.44
C ALA A 179 -12.19 1.91 8.23
N PHE A 180 -12.59 0.82 7.58
CA PHE A 180 -13.22 -0.32 8.27
C PHE A 180 -12.95 -1.66 7.62
N LEU A 181 -13.00 -2.70 8.48
CA LEU A 181 -12.90 -4.10 8.10
C LEU A 181 -14.29 -4.74 8.25
N PHE A 182 -14.82 -5.31 7.18
CA PHE A 182 -16.06 -6.08 7.18
C PHE A 182 -15.75 -7.58 7.18
N GLN A 183 -16.19 -8.23 8.26
CA GLN A 183 -16.22 -9.68 8.35
C GLN A 183 -17.57 -10.16 7.83
N GLU A 184 -17.66 -10.43 6.54
CA GLU A 184 -18.92 -10.85 5.92
C GLU A 184 -19.12 -12.36 6.09
N THR A 185 -20.38 -12.78 6.22
CA THR A 185 -20.82 -14.19 6.07
C THR A 185 -21.80 -14.38 4.91
N VAL A 186 -22.13 -13.30 4.20
CA VAL A 186 -23.19 -13.29 3.17
C VAL A 186 -22.67 -13.41 1.73
N PHE A 187 -21.36 -13.24 1.50
CA PHE A 187 -20.76 -13.38 0.17
C PHE A 187 -20.01 -14.71 0.04
N SER A 188 -19.99 -15.28 -1.17
CA SER A 188 -19.14 -16.44 -1.48
C SER A 188 -17.74 -15.98 -1.89
N PHE A 189 -16.73 -16.84 -1.76
CA PHE A 189 -15.39 -16.61 -2.31
C PHE A 189 -15.38 -16.43 -3.85
N ASP A 190 -16.42 -16.92 -4.53
CA ASP A 190 -16.62 -16.75 -5.97
C ASP A 190 -17.47 -15.52 -6.32
N THR A 191 -17.94 -14.76 -5.33
CA THR A 191 -18.74 -13.57 -5.61
C THR A 191 -17.90 -12.46 -6.25
N THR A 192 -18.33 -12.01 -7.43
CA THR A 192 -17.81 -10.79 -8.06
C THR A 192 -18.57 -9.57 -7.54
N GLN A 193 -17.85 -8.46 -7.35
CA GLN A 193 -18.43 -7.18 -6.96
C GLN A 193 -17.73 -6.08 -7.77
N PHE A 194 -18.49 -5.37 -8.59
CA PHE A 194 -17.96 -4.31 -9.46
C PHE A 194 -17.47 -3.06 -8.71
N VAL A 195 -17.57 -3.06 -7.37
CA VAL A 195 -17.11 -1.99 -6.48
C VAL A 195 -16.00 -2.43 -5.52
N THR A 196 -15.42 -3.61 -5.74
CA THR A 196 -14.44 -4.21 -4.83
C THR A 196 -13.33 -4.87 -5.64
N GLY A 197 -12.10 -4.41 -5.41
CA GLY A 197 -10.88 -5.05 -5.89
C GLY A 197 -10.40 -6.14 -4.93
N ASN A 198 -9.11 -6.47 -5.00
CA ASN A 198 -8.44 -7.40 -4.12
C ASN A 198 -7.20 -6.73 -3.55
N MET A 199 -7.05 -6.73 -2.22
CA MET A 199 -5.86 -6.21 -1.55
C MET A 199 -4.71 -7.19 -1.80
N LEU A 200 -3.91 -6.95 -2.84
CA LEU A 200 -2.81 -7.82 -3.20
C LEU A 200 -1.48 -7.21 -2.78
N VAL A 201 -0.62 -8.03 -2.16
CA VAL A 201 0.73 -7.65 -1.78
C VAL A 201 1.74 -8.55 -2.46
N GLY A 202 2.78 -7.93 -3.00
CA GLY A 202 4.01 -8.56 -3.44
C GLY A 202 5.17 -8.11 -2.53
N THR A 203 6.21 -8.92 -2.46
CA THR A 203 7.49 -8.46 -1.89
C THR A 203 8.31 -7.84 -3.01
N ALA A 204 9.05 -6.77 -2.72
CA ALA A 204 10.12 -6.38 -3.63
C ALA A 204 11.09 -7.56 -3.73
N VAL A 205 11.23 -8.16 -4.91
CA VAL A 205 12.34 -9.09 -5.15
C VAL A 205 13.60 -8.30 -4.80
N PRO A 206 14.40 -8.73 -3.80
CA PRO A 206 15.64 -8.05 -3.49
C PRO A 206 16.40 -7.98 -4.80
N VAL A 207 16.66 -6.77 -5.30
CA VAL A 207 17.43 -6.57 -6.53
C VAL A 207 18.66 -7.47 -6.38
N PRO A 208 18.82 -8.53 -7.21
CA PRO A 208 19.78 -9.56 -6.90
C PRO A 208 21.13 -8.87 -6.69
N ALA A 209 21.90 -9.33 -5.69
CA ALA A 209 23.24 -8.83 -5.40
C ALA A 209 24.16 -8.74 -6.66
N ALA A 210 23.74 -9.35 -7.77
CA ALA A 210 24.14 -9.04 -9.14
C ALA A 210 24.39 -7.53 -9.41
N PHE A 211 23.51 -6.60 -9.03
CA PHE A 211 23.78 -5.16 -9.29
C PHE A 211 25.00 -4.64 -8.52
N TRP A 212 25.23 -5.13 -7.29
CA TRP A 212 26.46 -4.85 -6.53
C TRP A 212 27.69 -5.57 -7.10
N LEU A 213 27.52 -6.78 -7.62
CA LEU A 213 28.58 -7.53 -8.30
C LEU A 213 28.99 -6.86 -9.61
N PHE A 214 28.05 -6.37 -10.43
CA PHE A 214 28.37 -5.65 -11.66
C PHE A 214 29.01 -4.29 -11.38
N GLY A 215 28.51 -3.54 -10.39
CA GLY A 215 29.11 -2.27 -9.99
C GLY A 215 30.55 -2.41 -9.48
N SER A 216 30.80 -3.39 -8.61
CA SER A 216 32.14 -3.66 -8.08
C SER A 216 33.09 -4.29 -9.11
N ALA A 217 32.60 -5.16 -10.00
CA ALA A 217 33.40 -5.75 -11.07
C ALA A 217 33.85 -4.71 -12.11
N VAL A 218 32.99 -3.75 -12.47
CA VAL A 218 33.36 -2.64 -13.37
C VAL A 218 34.42 -1.72 -12.73
N LEU A 219 34.26 -1.38 -11.45
CA LEU A 219 35.27 -0.61 -10.72
C LEU A 219 36.59 -1.39 -10.58
N GLY A 220 36.53 -2.70 -10.37
CA GLY A 220 37.70 -3.58 -10.36
C GLY A 220 38.44 -3.61 -11.70
N LEU A 221 37.71 -3.65 -12.83
CA LEU A 221 38.30 -3.65 -14.17
C LEU A 221 39.03 -2.35 -14.50
N ILE A 222 38.49 -1.21 -14.08
CA ILE A 222 39.12 0.12 -14.27
C ILE A 222 40.40 0.25 -13.44
N GLY A 223 40.48 -0.41 -12.28
CA GLY A 223 41.69 -0.43 -11.44
C GLY A 223 42.86 -1.25 -12.03
N VAL A 224 42.56 -2.30 -12.80
CA VAL A 224 43.57 -3.24 -13.33
C VAL A 224 44.29 -2.69 -14.56
N THR A 225 43.67 -1.81 -15.35
CA THR A 225 44.27 -1.27 -16.59
C THR A 225 45.36 -0.21 -16.35
N ARG A 226 45.59 0.24 -15.11
CA ARG A 226 46.59 1.27 -14.77
C ARG A 226 48.00 0.76 -14.44
N ARG A 227 48.32 -0.53 -14.63
CA ARG A 227 49.68 -1.04 -14.39
C ARG A 227 50.40 -1.46 -15.67
N LYS A 228 51.14 -0.52 -16.27
CA LYS A 228 52.44 -0.66 -16.96
C LYS A 228 53.00 0.76 -17.21
N ALA A 229 54.29 1.08 -17.04
CA ALA A 229 55.49 0.25 -17.06
C ALA A 229 56.59 0.77 -16.10
N PRO A 230 57.51 -0.10 -15.63
CA PRO A 230 58.78 0.32 -15.03
C PRO A 230 59.80 0.68 -16.11
N SER A 231 60.59 1.71 -15.81
CA SER A 231 61.79 2.19 -16.54
C SER A 231 62.92 1.16 -16.57
#